data_AF-A0A967W085-F1
#
_entry.id   AF-A0A967W085-F1
#
_cell.length_a   1.000
_cell.length_b   1.000
_cell.length_c   1.000
_cell.angle_alpha   90.00
_cell.angle_beta   90.00
_cell.angle_gamma   90.00
#
_symmetry.space_group_name_H-M   'P 1'
#
loop_
_entity.id
_entity.type
_entity.pdbx_description
1 polymer ?
#
loop_
_entity_poly.entity_id
_entity_poly.type
_entity_poly.pdbx_seq_one_letter_code
_entity_poly.pdbx_strand_id
1 'polypeptide(L)'
;MHAIRFHYRPVRYLLARATSGRLPAVGVGPLGFVSLDRVEPPTLPGPDWVRLAPRLSGICGSDLGVITAHDSFTLEPYGAYPFTFGHEVVGTVTEVGPAVRRWAEGDRVILNPMLA
;
A
#
# COMPACT_ATOMS: atom_id res chain seq x y z
N MET A 1 4.83 13.21 1.39
CA MET A 1 4.99 12.42 0.14
C MET A 1 3.64 12.05 -0.46
N HIS A 2 3.56 11.72 -1.75
CA HIS A 2 2.32 11.21 -2.35
C HIS A 2 2.22 9.69 -2.13
N ALA A 3 1.01 9.19 -1.87
CA ALA A 3 0.74 7.77 -1.66
C ALA A 3 -0.62 7.39 -2.25
N ILE A 4 -0.71 6.21 -2.88
CA ILE A 4 -1.97 5.64 -3.33
C ILE A 4 -2.62 4.98 -2.12
N ARG A 5 -3.79 5.48 -1.70
CA ARG A 5 -4.49 5.02 -0.50
C ARG A 5 -5.88 4.50 -0.80
N PHE A 6 -6.24 3.44 -0.10
CA PHE A 6 -7.58 2.88 -0.10
C PHE A 6 -8.40 3.45 1.05
N HIS A 7 -9.55 4.04 0.70
CA HIS A 7 -10.53 4.61 1.62
C HIS A 7 -11.76 3.73 1.67
N TYR A 8 -11.93 3.01 2.78
CA TYR A 8 -13.10 2.19 2.97
C TYR A 8 -14.37 3.05 3.09
N ARG A 9 -15.31 2.84 2.16
CA ARG A 9 -16.62 3.49 2.13
C ARG A 9 -17.68 2.42 1.91
N PRO A 10 -18.39 1.96 2.97
CA PRO A 10 -19.26 0.79 2.91
C PRO A 10 -20.25 0.79 1.73
N VAL A 11 -20.93 1.92 1.52
CA VAL A 11 -21.92 2.06 0.43
C VAL A 11 -21.28 1.90 -0.94
N ARG A 12 -20.14 2.55 -1.17
CA ARG A 12 -19.42 2.43 -2.44
C ARG A 12 -18.86 1.01 -2.61
N TYR A 13 -18.41 0.38 -1.53
CA TYR A 13 -17.82 -0.97 -1.56
C TYR A 13 -18.85 -1.99 -2.01
N LEU A 14 -20.05 -1.95 -1.44
CA LEU A 14 -21.16 -2.79 -1.85
C LEU A 14 -21.54 -2.54 -3.33
N LEU A 15 -21.57 -1.27 -3.76
CA LEU A 15 -21.84 -0.92 -5.16
C LEU A 15 -20.78 -1.48 -6.11
N ALA A 16 -19.49 -1.30 -5.80
CA ALA A 16 -18.40 -1.82 -6.62
C ALA A 16 -18.43 -3.35 -6.64
N ARG A 17 -18.60 -4.02 -5.50
CA ARG A 17 -18.73 -5.48 -5.43
C ARG A 17 -19.86 -6.02 -6.32
N ALA A 18 -20.96 -5.29 -6.44
CA ALA A 18 -22.08 -5.67 -7.29
C ALA A 18 -21.86 -5.41 -8.79
N THR A 19 -20.96 -4.47 -9.16
CA THR A 19 -20.89 -3.92 -10.53
C THR A 19 -19.54 -4.10 -11.22
N SER A 20 -18.44 -4.18 -10.48
CA SER A 20 -17.07 -4.15 -11.00
C SER A 20 -16.71 -5.37 -11.86
N GLY A 21 -17.33 -6.52 -11.63
CA GLY A 21 -17.16 -7.71 -12.48
C GLY A 21 -17.69 -7.52 -13.91
N ARG A 22 -18.55 -6.54 -14.14
CA ARG A 22 -19.05 -6.15 -15.47
C ARG A 22 -18.51 -4.81 -15.94
N LEU A 23 -18.22 -3.91 -14.99
CA LEU A 23 -17.76 -2.55 -15.23
C LEU A 23 -16.57 -2.22 -14.32
N PRO A 24 -15.35 -2.69 -14.63
CA PRO A 24 -14.16 -2.45 -13.79
C PRO A 24 -13.89 -0.97 -13.51
N ALA A 25 -14.32 -0.08 -14.42
CA ALA A 25 -14.25 1.38 -14.28
C ALA A 25 -14.91 1.92 -13.01
N VAL A 26 -15.90 1.22 -12.43
CA VAL A 26 -16.54 1.64 -11.17
C VAL A 26 -15.58 1.57 -9.98
N GLY A 27 -14.68 0.58 -9.96
CA GLY A 27 -13.68 0.41 -8.90
C GLY A 27 -12.48 1.36 -9.00
N VAL A 28 -12.04 1.63 -10.24
CA VAL A 28 -10.86 2.50 -10.51
C VAL A 28 -11.21 3.98 -10.76
N GLY A 29 -12.49 4.29 -10.94
CA GLY A 29 -12.97 5.65 -11.25
C GLY A 29 -13.29 6.50 -10.02
N PRO A 30 -13.90 7.69 -10.21
CA PRO A 30 -14.22 8.63 -9.12
C PRO A 30 -15.15 8.08 -8.03
N LEU A 31 -15.93 7.05 -8.37
CA LEU A 31 -16.82 6.33 -7.44
C LEU A 31 -16.12 5.21 -6.68
N GLY A 32 -14.84 4.95 -6.98
CA GLY A 32 -14.01 3.97 -6.32
C GLY A 32 -13.58 4.39 -4.91
N PHE A 33 -12.55 3.68 -4.44
CA PHE A 33 -12.00 3.75 -3.09
C PHE A 33 -10.59 4.30 -3.04
N VAL A 34 -9.95 4.43 -4.20
CA VAL A 34 -8.54 4.78 -4.28
C VAL A 34 -8.38 6.26 -4.59
N SER A 35 -7.50 6.91 -3.85
CA SER A 35 -7.08 8.28 -4.11
C SER A 35 -5.58 8.43 -3.97
N LEU A 36 -5.04 9.45 -4.65
CA LEU A 36 -3.67 9.89 -4.45
C LEU A 36 -3.66 10.92 -3.31
N ASP A 37 -3.19 10.49 -2.15
CA ASP A 37 -3.16 11.31 -0.94
C ASP A 37 -1.77 11.89 -0.72
N ARG A 38 -1.71 13.03 -0.01
CA ARG A 38 -0.46 13.50 0.60
C ARG A 38 -0.39 12.97 2.03
N VAL A 39 0.69 12.26 2.34
CA VAL A 39 0.96 11.67 3.65
C VAL A 39 2.31 12.13 4.19
N GLU A 40 2.41 12.23 5.51
CA GLU A 40 3.70 12.48 6.16
C GLU A 40 4.54 11.19 6.14
N PRO A 41 5.85 11.25 5.85
CA PRO A 41 6.71 10.08 5.96
C PRO A 41 6.72 9.55 7.40
N PRO A 42 6.53 8.23 7.61
CA PRO A 42 6.42 7.64 8.95
C PRO A 42 7.77 7.71 9.68
N THR A 43 7.81 8.11 10.95
CA THR A 43 9.06 8.01 11.73
C THR A 43 9.52 6.56 11.88
N LEU A 44 10.81 6.32 12.13
CA LEU A 44 11.29 4.97 12.41
C LEU A 44 10.57 4.40 13.64
N PRO A 45 9.87 3.24 13.52
CA PRO A 45 9.16 2.65 14.65
C PRO A 45 10.08 2.16 15.77
N GLY A 46 11.33 1.83 15.45
CA GLY A 46 12.31 1.30 16.39
C GLY A 46 13.75 1.49 15.92
N PRO A 47 14.74 1.17 16.78
CA PRO A 47 16.15 1.45 16.51
C PRO A 47 16.77 0.55 15.43
N ASP A 48 16.15 -0.58 15.11
CA ASP A 48 16.55 -1.56 14.10
C ASP A 48 15.84 -1.38 12.75
N TRP A 49 15.04 -0.32 12.62
CA TRP A 49 14.31 -0.01 11.40
C TRP A 49 15.15 0.82 10.43
N VAL A 50 14.84 0.69 9.14
CA VAL A 50 15.34 1.56 8.07
C VAL A 50 14.17 2.24 7.38
N ARG A 51 14.36 3.50 6.98
CA ARG A 51 13.41 4.19 6.11
C ARG A 51 13.81 3.98 4.67
N LEU A 52 12.84 3.66 3.82
CA LEU A 52 13.02 3.56 2.39
C LEU A 52 12.32 4.73 1.69
N ALA A 53 12.94 5.25 0.64
CA ALA A 53 12.27 5.99 -0.42
C ALA A 53 11.94 5.02 -1.56
N PRO A 54 10.65 4.70 -1.77
CA PRO A 54 10.23 3.87 -2.90
C PRO A 54 10.63 4.51 -4.23
N ARG A 55 11.22 3.72 -5.13
CA ARG A 55 11.55 4.12 -6.51
C ARG A 55 10.48 3.62 -7.48
N LEU A 56 10.08 2.36 -7.32
CA LEU A 56 9.05 1.70 -8.11
C LEU A 56 8.29 0.74 -7.19
N SER A 57 7.01 0.53 -7.49
CA SER A 57 6.22 -0.58 -6.96
C SER A 57 5.52 -1.27 -8.12
N GLY A 58 5.57 -2.59 -8.14
CA GLY A 58 4.67 -3.38 -8.98
C GLY A 58 3.22 -3.24 -8.52
N ILE A 59 2.30 -3.55 -9.43
CA ILE A 59 0.87 -3.68 -9.16
C ILE A 59 0.55 -5.16 -9.27
N CYS A 60 0.09 -5.75 -8.17
CA CYS A 60 -0.24 -7.16 -8.11
C CYS A 60 -1.70 -7.42 -8.50
N GLY A 61 -2.02 -8.67 -8.84
CA GLY A 61 -3.42 -9.10 -9.03
C GLY A 61 -4.28 -8.89 -7.78
N SER A 62 -3.69 -9.04 -6.59
CA SER A 62 -4.38 -8.78 -5.31
C SER A 62 -4.74 -7.31 -5.15
N ASP A 63 -3.89 -6.36 -5.59
CA ASP A 63 -4.23 -4.93 -5.58
C ASP A 63 -5.46 -4.66 -6.47
N LEU A 64 -5.54 -5.34 -7.62
CA LEU A 64 -6.69 -5.23 -8.53
C LEU A 64 -7.96 -5.87 -7.93
N GLY A 65 -7.84 -7.05 -7.31
CA GLY A 65 -8.96 -7.71 -6.64
C GLY A 65 -9.53 -6.86 -5.51
N VAL A 66 -8.65 -6.17 -4.80
CA VAL A 66 -8.94 -5.13 -3.82
C VAL A 66 -9.70 -3.96 -4.47
N ILE A 67 -9.12 -3.28 -5.46
CA ILE A 67 -9.74 -2.09 -6.08
C ILE A 67 -11.11 -2.38 -6.71
N THR A 68 -11.28 -3.60 -7.22
CA THR A 68 -12.54 -4.06 -7.80
C THR A 68 -13.51 -4.62 -6.76
N ALA A 69 -13.14 -4.74 -5.49
CA ALA A 69 -13.94 -5.37 -4.45
C ALA A 69 -14.31 -6.84 -4.73
N HIS A 70 -13.46 -7.55 -5.47
CA HIS A 70 -13.52 -9.00 -5.69
C HIS A 70 -12.85 -9.75 -4.54
N ASP A 71 -11.79 -9.17 -3.97
CA ASP A 71 -11.13 -9.69 -2.78
C ASP A 71 -11.79 -9.11 -1.51
N SER A 72 -11.99 -9.98 -0.51
CA SER A 72 -12.58 -9.60 0.76
C SER A 72 -11.53 -8.96 1.68
N PHE A 73 -11.42 -7.63 1.66
CA PHE A 73 -10.60 -6.87 2.61
C PHE A 73 -10.97 -7.04 4.08
N THR A 74 -12.17 -7.54 4.37
CA THR A 74 -12.61 -7.79 5.74
C THR A 74 -11.91 -9.00 6.36
N LEU A 75 -11.14 -9.80 5.61
CA LEU A 75 -10.61 -11.08 6.12
C LEU A 75 -9.08 -11.27 6.07
N GLU A 76 -8.29 -10.43 5.40
CA GLU A 76 -6.82 -10.55 5.43
C GLU A 76 -6.15 -9.15 5.40
N PRO A 77 -5.12 -8.89 6.21
CA PRO A 77 -5.23 -8.56 7.64
C PRO A 77 -5.05 -7.05 7.93
N TYR A 78 -6.00 -6.16 7.64
CA TYR A 78 -5.77 -4.71 7.83
C TYR A 78 -6.99 -3.93 8.34
N GLY A 79 -7.14 -3.88 9.68
CA GLY A 79 -8.07 -2.98 10.37
C GLY A 79 -7.66 -1.50 10.39
N ALA A 80 -6.68 -1.08 9.58
CA ALA A 80 -6.16 0.28 9.56
C ALA A 80 -6.51 0.99 8.24
N TYR A 81 -7.73 1.52 8.18
CA TYR A 81 -8.13 2.41 7.10
C TYR A 81 -7.79 3.88 7.44
N PRO A 82 -7.31 4.68 6.48
CA PRO A 82 -6.96 4.30 5.11
C PRO A 82 -5.62 3.54 5.06
N PHE A 83 -5.51 2.50 4.23
CA PHE A 83 -4.23 1.80 4.03
C PHE A 83 -3.54 2.24 2.74
N THR A 84 -2.22 2.07 2.68
CA THR A 84 -1.38 2.44 1.53
C THR A 84 -1.02 1.20 0.72
N PHE A 85 -1.17 1.27 -0.60
CA PHE A 85 -0.76 0.20 -1.50
C PHE A 85 0.77 0.10 -1.64
N GLY A 86 1.23 -1.06 -2.11
CA GLY A 86 2.62 -1.31 -2.46
C GLY A 86 3.26 -2.40 -1.61
N HIS A 87 3.25 -3.62 -2.15
CA HIS A 87 3.92 -4.79 -1.56
C HIS A 87 4.97 -5.41 -2.50
N GLU A 88 5.18 -4.81 -3.69
CA GLU A 88 6.18 -5.21 -4.68
C GLU A 88 7.18 -4.06 -4.88
N VAL A 89 7.87 -3.65 -3.82
CA VAL A 89 8.60 -2.36 -3.77
C VAL A 89 10.11 -2.54 -3.94
N VAL A 90 10.70 -1.69 -4.79
CA VAL A 90 12.14 -1.40 -4.81
C VAL A 90 12.39 0.03 -4.36
N GLY A 91 13.41 0.23 -3.54
CA GLY A 91 13.67 1.52 -2.92
C GLY A 91 15.14 1.79 -2.62
N THR A 92 15.37 2.99 -2.09
CA THR A 92 16.67 3.40 -1.56
C THR A 92 16.54 3.66 -0.07
N VAL A 93 17.49 3.19 0.72
CA VAL A 93 17.56 3.52 2.15
C VAL A 93 17.87 5.01 2.32
N THR A 94 17.06 5.72 3.10
CA THR A 94 17.20 7.17 3.34
C THR A 94 17.42 7.54 4.79
N GLU A 95 17.21 6.60 5.71
CA GLU A 95 17.48 6.78 7.14
C GLU A 95 17.73 5.40 7.74
N VAL A 96 18.68 5.30 8.65
CA VAL A 96 19.07 4.04 9.29
C VAL A 96 18.99 4.21 10.80
N GLY A 97 18.25 3.33 11.47
CA GLY A 97 18.16 3.32 12.92
C GLY A 97 19.51 2.94 13.58
N PRO A 98 19.76 3.37 14.83
CA PRO A 98 21.05 3.21 15.50
C PRO A 98 21.47 1.76 15.79
N ALA A 99 20.55 0.80 15.76
CA ALA A 99 20.83 -0.63 15.96
C ALA A 99 21.05 -1.38 14.64
N VAL A 100 20.79 -0.77 13.48
CA VAL A 100 21.01 -1.40 12.18
C VAL A 100 22.52 -1.52 11.90
N ARG A 101 22.92 -2.68 11.38
CA ARG A 101 24.32 -2.97 10.99
C ARG A 101 24.48 -3.40 9.54
N ARG A 102 23.40 -3.86 8.92
CA ARG A 102 23.41 -4.49 7.59
C ARG A 102 23.29 -3.48 6.44
N TRP A 103 22.72 -2.32 6.69
CA TRP A 103 22.32 -1.36 5.66
C TRP A 103 22.89 0.03 5.98
N ALA A 104 23.15 0.79 4.92
CA ALA A 104 23.56 2.18 4.96
C ALA A 104 22.62 3.05 4.12
N GLU A 105 22.57 4.36 4.41
CA GLU A 105 21.88 5.32 3.53
C GLU A 105 22.48 5.27 2.11
N GLY A 106 21.61 5.28 1.10
CA GLY A 106 21.97 5.12 -0.30
C GLY A 106 21.88 3.69 -0.84
N ASP A 107 21.80 2.67 0.03
CA ASP A 107 21.65 1.28 -0.40
C ASP A 107 20.35 1.08 -1.20
N ARG A 108 20.44 0.27 -2.26
CA ARG A 108 19.27 -0.17 -3.04
C ARG A 108 18.79 -1.51 -2.51
N VAL A 109 17.50 -1.58 -2.19
CA VAL A 109 16.90 -2.76 -1.58
C VAL A 109 15.58 -3.14 -2.25
N ILE A 110 15.23 -4.41 -2.14
CA ILE A 110 13.89 -4.94 -2.43
C ILE A 110 13.20 -5.16 -1.08
N LEU A 111 11.96 -4.72 -0.96
CA LEU A 111 11.14 -4.97 0.24
C LEU A 111 10.55 -6.37 0.18
N ASN A 112 10.80 -7.17 1.20
CA ASN A 112 10.04 -8.40 1.44
C ASN A 112 8.85 -8.06 2.36
N PRO A 113 7.59 -8.13 1.88
CA PRO A 113 6.43 -7.78 2.68
C PRO A 113 6.06 -8.86 3.71
N MET A 114 6.67 -10.04 3.65
CA MET A 114 6.40 -11.15 4.56
C MET A 114 7.21 -11.01 5.85
N LEU A 115 6.53 -11.06 6.99
CA LEU A 115 7.17 -11.29 8.28
C LEU A 115 7.43 -12.80 8.44
N ALA A 116 8.68 -13.16 8.70
CA ALA A 116 9.09 -14.53 8.99
C ALA A 116 8.94 -14.85 10.48
#